data_AF-A0A2M8JB28-F1
#
_entry.id   AF-A0A2M8JB28-F1
#
_cell.length_a   1.000
_cell.length_b   1.000
_cell.length_c   1.000
_cell.angle_alpha   90.00
_cell.angle_beta   90.00
_cell.angle_gamma   90.00
#
_symmetry.space_group_name_H-M   'P 1'
#
loop_
_entity.id
_entity.type
_entity.pdbx_description
1 polymer ?
#
loop_
_entity_poly.entity_id
_entity_poly.type
_entity_poly.pdbx_seq_one_letter_code
_entity_poly.pdbx_strand_id
1 'polypeptide(L)'
;MNTNYYNPLGLISDGYLYINNNNAITRLECKQVRNVYFKKEKVISNNIRLLILSLLLFTALIILEKSISSEYRIGGYFIASVMATSALLIRYYNYKIIITTINQDIIKTNIDSEYKNEARELISHIKRNIKPNKTILKAI
;
A
#
# COMPACT_ATOMS: atom_id res chain seq x y z
N MET A 1 -31.37 -8.99 -5.63
CA MET A 1 -30.57 -8.30 -6.67
C MET A 1 -29.25 -9.04 -6.80
N ASN A 2 -29.09 -9.83 -7.86
CA ASN A 2 -27.82 -10.49 -8.21
C ASN A 2 -26.89 -9.46 -8.84
N THR A 3 -26.18 -8.69 -8.01
CA THR A 3 -25.09 -7.85 -8.48
C THR A 3 -23.80 -8.65 -8.42
N ASN A 4 -23.59 -9.48 -9.45
CA ASN A 4 -22.31 -10.11 -9.67
C ASN A 4 -21.31 -9.03 -10.10
N TYR A 5 -20.36 -8.71 -9.23
CA TYR A 5 -19.24 -7.81 -9.54
C TYR A 5 -17.96 -8.62 -9.52
N TYR A 6 -17.06 -8.37 -10.46
CA TYR A 6 -15.77 -9.04 -10.51
C TYR A 6 -14.68 -8.07 -10.97
N ASN A 7 -13.48 -8.24 -10.43
CA ASN A 7 -12.25 -7.66 -10.91
C ASN A 7 -11.06 -8.56 -10.52
N PRO A 8 -9.81 -8.25 -10.92
CA PRO A 8 -8.64 -9.08 -10.60
C PRO A 8 -8.38 -9.28 -9.09
N LEU A 9 -8.91 -8.39 -8.24
CA LEU A 9 -8.71 -8.44 -6.79
C LEU A 9 -9.79 -9.25 -6.07
N GLY A 10 -10.96 -9.43 -6.67
CA GLY A 10 -12.06 -10.14 -6.03
C GLY A 10 -13.37 -10.16 -6.80
N LEU A 11 -14.31 -10.90 -6.21
CA LEU A 11 -15.62 -11.21 -6.76
C LEU A 11 -16.66 -11.04 -5.65
N ILE A 12 -17.81 -10.45 -5.99
CA ILE A 12 -19.00 -10.47 -5.16
C ILE A 12 -20.08 -11.20 -5.93
N SER A 13 -20.55 -12.32 -5.39
CA SER A 13 -21.60 -13.13 -6.01
C SER A 13 -22.39 -13.90 -4.96
N ASP A 14 -23.70 -14.03 -5.17
CA ASP A 14 -24.63 -14.76 -4.30
C ASP A 14 -24.56 -14.39 -2.80
N GLY A 15 -24.28 -13.10 -2.51
CA GLY A 15 -24.13 -12.62 -1.14
C GLY A 15 -22.83 -13.03 -0.45
N TYR A 16 -21.89 -13.62 -1.19
CA TYR A 16 -20.53 -13.90 -0.76
C TYR A 16 -19.54 -12.91 -1.40
N LEU A 17 -18.50 -12.59 -0.65
CA LEU A 17 -17.32 -11.84 -1.04
C LEU A 17 -16.13 -12.80 -1.11
N TYR A 18 -15.48 -12.82 -2.26
CA TYR A 18 -14.25 -13.56 -2.52
C TYR A 18 -13.15 -12.54 -2.79
N ILE A 19 -12.08 -12.59 -2.01
CA ILE A 19 -10.93 -11.69 -2.17
C ILE A 19 -9.68 -12.52 -2.40
N ASN A 20 -8.95 -12.15 -3.44
CA ASN A 20 -7.65 -12.72 -3.70
C ASN A 20 -6.62 -12.04 -2.81
N ASN A 21 -6.02 -12.80 -1.91
CA ASN A 21 -4.93 -12.36 -1.05
C ASN A 21 -3.70 -13.22 -1.33
N ASN A 22 -2.84 -12.74 -2.23
CA ASN A 22 -1.55 -13.38 -2.56
C ASN A 22 -1.67 -14.89 -2.79
N ASN A 23 -2.52 -15.30 -3.73
CA ASN A 23 -2.80 -16.70 -4.12
C ASN A 23 -3.68 -17.50 -3.13
N ALA A 24 -4.17 -16.89 -2.06
CA ALA A 24 -5.21 -17.46 -1.22
C ALA A 24 -6.54 -16.73 -1.45
N ILE A 25 -7.59 -17.48 -1.78
CA ILE A 25 -8.95 -16.91 -1.90
C ILE A 25 -9.59 -16.91 -0.53
N THR A 26 -9.86 -15.73 0.00
CA THR A 26 -10.63 -15.56 1.24
C THR A 26 -12.11 -15.42 0.89
N ARG A 27 -12.95 -16.33 1.38
CA ARG A 27 -14.41 -16.30 1.23
C ARG A 27 -15.06 -15.77 2.50
N LEU A 28 -15.96 -14.80 2.36
CA LEU A 28 -16.73 -14.20 3.45
C LEU A 28 -18.18 -14.01 3.02
N GLU A 29 -19.13 -14.14 3.94
CA GLU A 29 -20.50 -13.68 3.66
C GLU A 29 -20.56 -12.15 3.75
N CYS A 30 -21.21 -11.49 2.79
CA CYS A 30 -21.37 -10.04 2.83
C CYS A 30 -22.08 -9.56 4.10
N LYS A 31 -22.94 -10.40 4.71
CA LYS A 31 -23.59 -10.13 5.99
C LYS A 31 -22.61 -10.12 7.17
N GLN A 32 -21.51 -10.86 7.10
CA GLN A 32 -20.48 -10.90 8.14
C GLN A 32 -19.54 -9.69 8.07
N VAL A 33 -19.55 -8.93 6.97
CA VAL A 33 -18.70 -7.76 6.82
C VAL A 33 -19.33 -6.57 7.54
N ARG A 34 -18.65 -6.07 8.57
CA ARG A 34 -19.07 -4.88 9.32
C ARG A 34 -18.56 -3.60 8.67
N ASN A 35 -17.29 -3.58 8.27
CA ASN A 35 -16.69 -2.41 7.65
C ASN A 35 -15.64 -2.84 6.63
N VAL A 36 -15.47 -2.01 5.60
CA VAL A 36 -14.43 -2.19 4.58
C VAL A 36 -13.86 -0.82 4.23
N TYR A 37 -12.53 -0.72 4.19
CA TYR A 37 -11.88 0.53 3.82
C TYR A 37 -10.55 0.30 3.11
N PHE A 38 -10.21 1.31 2.31
CA PHE A 38 -8.96 1.36 1.57
C PHE A 38 -7.94 2.12 2.40
N LYS A 39 -6.82 1.48 2.73
CA LYS A 39 -5.73 2.11 3.47
C LYS A 39 -4.56 2.37 2.52
N LYS A 40 -4.07 3.61 2.55
CA LYS A 40 -2.85 4.06 1.87
C LYS A 40 -1.79 4.32 2.94
N GLU A 41 -0.73 3.52 2.97
CA GLU A 41 0.37 3.65 3.93
C GLU A 41 1.62 4.14 3.20
N LYS A 42 2.24 5.22 3.69
CA LYS A 42 3.52 5.69 3.15
C LYS A 42 4.63 4.73 3.59
N VAL A 43 5.42 4.24 2.65
CA VAL A 43 6.60 3.42 2.91
C VAL A 43 7.82 4.32 2.88
N ILE A 44 8.53 4.40 3.99
CA ILE A 44 9.70 5.28 4.16
C ILE A 44 10.99 4.47 4.17
N SER A 45 10.92 3.15 4.33
CA SER A 45 12.10 2.26 4.41
C SER A 45 13.01 2.39 3.19
N ASN A 46 12.44 2.47 1.98
CA ASN A 46 13.23 2.63 0.75
C ASN A 46 13.95 3.98 0.70
N ASN A 47 13.26 5.05 1.10
CA ASN A 47 13.83 6.39 1.21
C ASN A 47 14.99 6.42 2.21
N ILE A 48 14.82 5.81 3.37
CA ILE A 48 15.87 5.71 4.40
C ILE A 48 17.08 4.95 3.86
N ARG A 49 16.87 3.81 3.19
CA ARG A 49 17.96 3.03 2.57
C ARG A 49 18.73 3.86 1.55
N LEU A 50 18.02 4.60 0.69
CA LEU A 50 18.64 5.45 -0.32
C LEU A 50 19.41 6.62 0.30
N LEU A 51 18.89 7.21 1.38
CA LEU A 51 19.55 8.27 2.13
C LEU A 51 20.83 7.77 2.80
N ILE A 52 20.80 6.60 3.43
CA ILE A 52 21.98 5.97 4.04
C ILE A 52 23.02 5.67 2.96
N LEU A 53 22.62 5.12 1.82
CA LEU A 53 23.54 4.81 0.72
C LEU A 53 24.19 6.08 0.14
N SER A 54 23.43 7.16 0.00
CA SER A 54 23.96 8.47 -0.37
C SER A 54 24.98 8.97 0.65
N LEU A 55 24.68 8.89 1.95
CA LEU A 55 25.60 9.30 3.00
C LEU A 55 26.89 8.49 3.00
N LEU A 56 26.81 7.17 2.82
CA LEU A 56 27.97 6.29 2.70
C LEU A 56 28.83 6.65 1.48
N LEU A 57 28.21 7.05 0.37
CA LEU A 57 28.95 7.48 -0.81
C LEU A 57 29.66 8.82 -0.55
N PHE A 58 29.00 9.78 0.10
CA PHE A 58 29.62 11.04 0.51
C PHE A 58 30.83 10.81 1.42
N THR A 59 30.70 9.96 2.45
CA THR A 59 31.81 9.67 3.37
C THR A 59 32.95 8.94 2.68
N ALA A 60 32.66 7.99 1.80
CA ALA A 60 33.67 7.30 1.01
C ALA A 60 34.47 8.27 0.12
N LEU A 61 33.80 9.22 -0.54
CA LEU A 61 34.46 10.23 -1.38
C LEU A 61 35.36 11.18 -0.58
N ILE A 62 34.98 11.50 0.66
CA ILE A 62 35.80 12.32 1.56
C ILE A 62 37.03 11.53 2.03
N ILE A 63 36.86 10.27 2.44
CA ILE A 63 37.97 9.43 2.93
C ILE A 63 38.98 9.16 1.81
N LEU A 64 38.49 8.89 0.60
CA LEU A 64 39.32 8.55 -0.55
C LEU A 64 39.77 9.76 -1.37
N GLU A 65 39.63 10.98 -0.83
CA GLU A 65 39.83 12.23 -1.57
C GLU A 65 41.17 12.29 -2.31
N LYS A 66 42.24 11.78 -1.69
CA LYS A 66 43.61 11.78 -2.24
C LYS A 66 43.87 10.64 -3.23
N SER A 67 43.03 9.62 -3.25
CA SER A 67 43.22 8.39 -4.04
C SER A 67 42.41 8.38 -5.35
N ILE A 68 41.49 9.34 -5.52
CA ILE A 68 40.56 9.40 -6.63
C ILE A 68 40.78 10.72 -7.39
N SER A 69 40.75 10.68 -8.73
CA SER A 69 40.86 11.89 -9.53
C SER A 69 39.70 12.85 -9.27
N SER A 70 39.91 14.15 -9.51
CA SER A 70 38.91 15.19 -9.33
C SER A 70 37.63 14.93 -10.12
N GLU A 71 37.74 14.39 -11.34
CA GLU A 71 36.62 14.07 -12.23
C GLU A 71 35.69 13.02 -11.61
N TYR A 72 36.25 11.91 -11.13
CA TYR A 72 35.47 10.85 -10.47
C TYR A 72 34.85 11.32 -9.15
N ARG A 73 35.54 12.22 -8.42
CA ARG A 73 34.97 12.83 -7.20
C ARG A 73 33.74 13.68 -7.50
N ILE A 74 33.83 14.55 -8.50
CA ILE A 74 32.72 15.42 -8.90
C ILE A 74 31.52 14.57 -9.35
N GLY A 75 31.77 13.56 -10.20
CA GLY A 75 30.73 12.60 -10.62
C GLY A 75 30.11 11.85 -9.44
N GLY A 76 30.93 11.40 -8.49
CA GLY A 76 30.48 10.74 -7.27
C GLY A 76 29.60 11.63 -6.39
N TYR A 77 29.99 12.89 -6.17
CA TYR A 77 29.19 13.85 -5.40
C TYR A 77 27.87 14.19 -6.10
N PHE A 78 27.88 14.26 -7.43
CA PHE A 78 26.66 14.44 -8.21
C PHE A 78 25.70 13.25 -8.01
N ILE A 79 26.18 12.02 -8.15
CA ILE A 79 25.37 10.80 -7.93
C ILE A 79 24.85 10.77 -6.49
N ALA A 80 25.69 11.04 -5.50
CA ALA A 80 25.30 11.06 -4.09
C ALA A 80 24.19 12.11 -3.82
N SER A 81 24.28 13.28 -4.46
CA SER A 81 23.28 14.35 -4.37
C SER A 81 21.96 13.97 -5.04
N VAL A 82 22.00 13.34 -6.22
CA VAL A 82 20.81 12.82 -6.91
C VAL A 82 20.11 11.75 -6.06
N MET A 83 20.88 10.87 -5.40
CA MET A 83 20.32 9.86 -4.50
C MET A 83 19.68 10.48 -3.26
N ALA A 84 20.34 11.44 -2.61
CA ALA A 84 19.80 12.15 -1.45
C ALA A 84 18.49 12.89 -1.81
N THR A 85 18.49 13.64 -2.91
CA THR A 85 17.29 14.37 -3.36
C THR A 85 16.15 13.43 -3.75
N SER A 86 16.46 12.33 -4.44
CA SER A 86 15.49 11.28 -4.76
C SER A 86 14.90 10.65 -3.49
N ALA A 87 15.70 10.42 -2.46
CA ALA A 87 15.25 9.90 -1.18
C ALA A 87 14.27 10.84 -0.47
N LEU A 88 14.34 12.14 -0.73
CA LEU A 88 13.41 13.12 -0.14
C LEU A 88 12.13 13.29 -1.00
N LEU A 89 12.27 13.22 -2.32
CA LEU A 89 11.19 13.53 -3.26
C LEU A 89 10.27 12.34 -3.57
N ILE A 90 10.84 11.14 -3.69
CA ILE A 90 10.06 9.97 -4.11
C ILE A 90 9.12 9.53 -2.98
N ARG A 91 7.85 9.32 -3.30
CA ARG A 91 6.84 8.87 -2.33
C ARG A 91 6.34 7.48 -2.71
N TYR A 92 6.82 6.47 -2.00
CA TYR A 92 6.30 5.11 -2.12
C TYR A 92 5.09 4.92 -1.21
N TYR A 93 4.08 4.22 -1.72
CA TYR A 93 2.86 3.91 -0.99
C TYR A 93 2.51 2.44 -1.16
N ASN A 94 2.19 1.80 -0.04
CA ASN A 94 1.56 0.49 -0.03
C ASN A 94 0.06 0.68 0.14
N TYR A 95 -0.71 -0.08 -0.64
CA TYR A 95 -2.16 -0.06 -0.60
C TYR A 95 -2.67 -1.34 0.03
N LYS A 96 -3.71 -1.23 0.85
CA LYS A 96 -4.32 -2.38 1.53
C LYS A 96 -5.83 -2.24 1.52
N ILE A 97 -6.53 -3.35 1.27
CA ILE A 97 -7.95 -3.48 1.59
C ILE A 97 -8.01 -4.08 3.00
N ILE A 98 -8.74 -3.39 3.88
CA ILE A 98 -8.98 -3.88 5.25
C ILE A 98 -10.47 -4.12 5.41
N ILE A 99 -10.78 -5.35 5.79
CA ILE A 99 -12.14 -5.80 6.09
C ILE A 99 -12.20 -6.16 7.57
N THR A 100 -13.20 -5.62 8.23
CA THR A 100 -13.53 -5.96 9.61
C THR A 100 -14.85 -6.72 9.62
N THR A 101 -14.85 -7.92 10.20
CA THR A 101 -16.06 -8.72 10.35
C THR A 101 -16.89 -8.24 11.55
N ILE A 102 -18.13 -8.72 11.67
CA ILE A 102 -18.97 -8.50 12.85
C ILE A 102 -18.30 -9.04 14.11
N ASN A 103 -17.57 -10.15 13.99
CA ASN A 103 -16.80 -10.78 15.08
C ASN A 103 -15.49 -10.04 15.41
N GLN A 104 -15.23 -8.88 14.79
CA GLN A 104 -14.02 -8.07 14.95
C GLN A 104 -12.75 -8.69 14.36
N ASP A 105 -12.85 -9.76 13.56
CA ASP A 105 -11.72 -10.27 12.81
C ASP A 105 -11.29 -9.26 11.74
N ILE A 106 -9.98 -9.11 11.57
CA ILE A 106 -9.40 -8.14 10.61
C ILE A 106 -8.69 -8.91 9.50
N ILE A 107 -9.25 -8.81 8.31
CA ILE A 107 -8.67 -9.40 7.10
C ILE A 107 -7.98 -8.27 6.33
N LYS A 108 -6.68 -8.43 6.13
CA LYS A 108 -5.82 -7.46 5.44
C LYS A 108 -5.33 -8.08 4.16
N THR A 109 -5.62 -7.42 3.04
CA THR A 109 -5.14 -7.82 1.72
C THR A 109 -4.24 -6.71 1.19
N ASN A 110 -2.99 -7.05 0.89
CA ASN A 110 -2.06 -6.12 0.24
C ASN A 110 -2.44 -5.99 -1.23
N ILE A 111 -2.40 -4.77 -1.76
CA ILE A 111 -2.76 -4.47 -3.14
C ILE A 111 -1.58 -3.78 -3.81
N ASP A 112 -1.22 -4.28 -4.98
CA ASP A 112 -0.21 -3.63 -5.82
C ASP A 112 -0.72 -2.27 -6.30
N SER A 113 0.20 -1.31 -6.46
CA SER A 113 -0.16 0.06 -6.82
C SER A 113 -0.92 0.18 -8.14
N GLU A 114 -0.73 -0.78 -9.04
CA GLU A 114 -1.39 -0.86 -10.34
C GLU A 114 -2.90 -1.08 -10.18
N TYR A 115 -3.32 -1.91 -9.21
CA TYR A 115 -4.73 -2.25 -8.98
C TYR A 115 -5.46 -1.30 -8.02
N LYS A 116 -4.94 -0.08 -7.82
CA LYS A 116 -5.49 0.88 -6.87
C LYS A 116 -6.92 1.30 -7.21
N ASN A 117 -7.25 1.42 -8.49
CA ASN A 117 -8.56 1.90 -8.93
C ASN A 117 -9.60 0.78 -8.77
N GLU A 118 -9.22 -0.42 -9.18
CA GLU A 118 -9.94 -1.68 -9.03
C GLU A 118 -10.25 -1.95 -7.55
N ALA A 119 -9.29 -1.70 -6.66
CA ALA A 119 -9.51 -1.82 -5.22
C ALA A 119 -10.57 -0.83 -4.70
N ARG A 120 -10.56 0.41 -5.21
CA ARG A 120 -11.56 1.42 -4.83
C ARG A 120 -12.96 1.05 -5.33
N GLU A 121 -13.05 0.54 -6.55
CA GLU A 121 -14.30 0.06 -7.13
C GLU A 121 -14.84 -1.14 -6.34
N LEU A 122 -14.01 -2.15 -6.09
CA LEU A 122 -14.40 -3.32 -5.29
C LEU A 122 -14.93 -2.89 -3.92
N ILE A 123 -14.24 -1.99 -3.23
CA ILE A 123 -14.70 -1.47 -1.93
C ILE A 123 -16.05 -0.75 -2.07
N SER A 124 -16.24 0.04 -3.12
CA SER A 124 -17.52 0.72 -3.39
C SER A 124 -18.66 -0.29 -3.55
N HIS A 125 -18.43 -1.36 -4.33
CA HIS A 125 -19.40 -2.44 -4.52
C HIS A 125 -19.67 -3.21 -3.22
N ILE A 126 -18.64 -3.53 -2.44
CA ILE A 126 -18.80 -4.16 -1.12
C ILE A 126 -19.65 -3.28 -0.21
N LYS A 127 -19.35 -1.98 -0.12
CA LYS A 127 -20.11 -1.03 0.73
C LYS A 127 -21.58 -0.92 0.33
N ARG A 128 -21.91 -1.01 -0.96
CA ARG A 128 -23.30 -1.01 -1.45
C ARG A 128 -24.05 -2.28 -1.03
N ASN A 129 -23.36 -3.40 -0.93
CA ASN A 129 -23.94 -4.71 -0.60
C ASN A 129 -24.00 -5.00 0.91
N ILE A 130 -23.17 -4.33 1.72
CA ILE A 130 -23.31 -4.34 3.17
C ILE A 130 -24.54 -3.51 3.52
N LYS A 131 -25.59 -4.14 4.05
CA LYS A 131 -26.75 -3.39 4.56
C LYS A 131 -26.23 -2.39 5.61
N PRO A 132 -26.59 -1.10 5.54
CA PRO A 132 -26.24 -0.16 6.59
C PRO A 132 -26.94 -0.65 7.85
N ASN A 133 -26.17 -1.21 8.78
CA ASN A 133 -26.68 -1.49 10.11
C ASN A 133 -26.87 -0.10 10.75
N LYS A 134 -28.08 0.45 10.62
CA LYS A 134 -28.51 1.60 11.41
C LYS A 134 -28.26 1.24 12.88
N THR A 135 -27.86 2.25 13.64
CA THR A 135 -27.63 2.25 15.09
C THR A 135 -26.29 1.64 15.55
N ILE A 136 -25.24 2.46 15.50
CA ILE A 136 -24.32 2.51 16.64
C ILE A 136 -24.65 3.81 17.35
N LEU A 137 -25.17 3.66 18.57
CA LEU A 137 -25.49 4.73 19.51
C LEU A 137 -24.34 5.75 19.55
N LYS A 138 -24.65 7.02 19.31
CA LYS A 138 -23.81 8.11 19.79
C LYS A 138 -23.69 7.93 21.30
N ALA A 139 -22.48 7.74 21.80
CA ALA A 139 -22.22 7.90 23.23
C ALA A 139 -22.65 9.33 23.61
N ILE A 140 -23.55 9.42 24.59
CA ILE A 140 -23.91 10.63 25.32
C ILE A 140 -22.76 10.95 26.26
#